data_AF-A0A3N2Q1R2-F1
#
_entry.id   AF-A0A3N2Q1R2-F1
#
_cell.length_a   1.000
_cell.length_b   1.000
_cell.length_c   1.000
_cell.angle_alpha   90.00
_cell.angle_beta   90.00
_cell.angle_gamma   90.00
#
_symmetry.space_group_name_H-M   'P 1'
#
loop_
_entity.id
_entity.type
_entity.pdbx_description
1 polymer ?
#
loop_
_entity_poly.entity_id
_entity_poly.type
_entity_poly.pdbx_seq_one_letter_code
_entity_poly.pdbx_strand_id
1 'polypeptide(L)'
;MSITAARREDIGRLETSINDAITWMEDKSTELQAMVDLVSSISRERREQMSRSASSSTRKNKMGETVSIDDTIQKYERMITELRTAIGNKRREADRLKNEKRDLEKYEDGI
;
A
#
# COMPACT_ATOMS: atom_id res chain seq x y z
N MET A 1 -33.90 15.07 10.26
CA MET A 1 -32.56 15.06 9.64
C MET A 1 -32.76 15.21 8.14
N SER A 2 -32.12 16.20 7.49
CA SER A 2 -32.24 16.37 6.03
C SER A 2 -31.47 15.26 5.30
N ILE A 3 -31.90 14.89 4.09
CA ILE A 3 -31.20 13.93 3.22
C ILE A 3 -29.76 14.41 2.93
N THR A 4 -29.58 15.71 2.75
CA THR A 4 -28.28 16.37 2.53
C THR A 4 -27.37 16.28 3.76
N ALA A 5 -27.93 16.51 4.96
CA ALA A 5 -27.20 16.37 6.22
C ALA A 5 -26.74 14.92 6.47
N ALA A 6 -27.59 13.94 6.21
CA ALA A 6 -27.23 12.52 6.30
C ALA A 6 -26.11 12.16 5.32
N ARG A 7 -26.18 12.66 4.07
CA ARG A 7 -25.14 12.43 3.07
C ARG A 7 -23.80 13.06 3.45
N ARG A 8 -23.79 14.25 4.04
CA ARG A 8 -22.56 14.90 4.54
C ARG A 8 -21.92 14.11 5.68
N GLU A 9 -22.72 13.52 6.57
CA GLU A 9 -22.20 12.66 7.64
C GLU A 9 -21.58 11.37 7.07
N ASP A 10 -22.25 10.74 6.09
CA ASP A 10 -21.72 9.55 5.41
C ASP A 10 -20.41 9.87 4.68
N ILE A 11 -20.32 11.02 3.99
CA ILE A 11 -19.08 11.49 3.38
C ILE A 11 -17.98 11.63 4.43
N GLY A 12 -18.26 12.22 5.59
CA GLY A 12 -17.28 12.36 6.66
C GLY A 12 -16.75 11.01 7.16
N ARG A 13 -17.61 9.99 7.29
CA ARG A 13 -17.18 8.63 7.64
C ARG A 13 -16.30 7.99 6.56
N LEU A 14 -16.65 8.19 5.29
CA LEU A 14 -15.87 7.72 4.15
C LEU A 14 -14.51 8.40 4.08
N GLU A 15 -14.44 9.71 4.32
CA GLU A 15 -13.18 10.47 4.37
C GLU A 15 -12.24 9.91 5.46
N THR A 16 -12.75 9.65 6.67
CA THR A 16 -11.96 9.02 7.75
C THR A 16 -11.47 7.64 7.33
N SER A 17 -12.37 6.79 6.82
CA SER A 17 -12.00 5.42 6.39
C SER A 17 -10.95 5.42 5.28
N ILE A 18 -11.05 6.37 4.34
CA ILE A 18 -10.06 6.54 3.27
C ILE A 18 -8.71 6.99 3.85
N ASN A 19 -8.70 7.95 4.77
CA ASN A 19 -7.47 8.44 5.39
C ASN A 19 -6.76 7.35 6.22
N ASP A 20 -7.52 6.55 6.97
CA ASP A 20 -6.98 5.42 7.73
C ASP A 20 -6.34 4.39 6.78
N ALA A 21 -7.02 4.08 5.67
CA ALA A 21 -6.50 3.17 4.66
C ALA A 21 -5.24 3.71 3.97
N ILE A 22 -5.21 5.02 3.66
CA ILE A 22 -4.02 5.68 3.09
C ILE A 22 -2.85 5.57 4.07
N THR A 23 -3.07 5.92 5.34
CA THR A 23 -2.03 5.87 6.39
C THR A 23 -1.46 4.45 6.50
N TRP A 24 -2.32 3.45 6.60
CA TRP A 24 -1.88 2.05 6.65
C TRP A 24 -1.08 1.63 5.40
N MET A 25 -1.50 2.05 4.21
CA MET A 25 -0.78 1.74 2.96
C MET A 25 0.57 2.45 2.89
N GLU A 26 0.67 3.68 3.37
CA GLU A 26 1.92 4.46 3.44
C GLU A 26 2.91 3.83 4.42
N ASP A 27 2.44 3.44 5.61
CA ASP A 27 3.24 2.71 6.60
C ASP A 27 3.75 1.39 6.01
N LYS A 28 2.87 0.63 5.36
CA LYS A 28 3.26 -0.65 4.76
C LYS A 28 4.22 -0.49 3.61
N SER A 29 4.04 0.53 2.78
CA SER A 29 4.98 0.85 1.70
C SER A 29 6.36 1.25 2.24
N THR A 30 6.40 1.97 3.37
CA THR A 30 7.65 2.37 4.03
C THR A 30 8.39 1.16 4.61
N GLU A 31 7.67 0.26 5.27
CA GLU A 31 8.22 -0.98 5.80
C GLU A 31 8.84 -1.85 4.68
N LEU A 32 8.11 -2.05 3.58
CA LEU A 32 8.59 -2.83 2.44
C LEU A 32 9.80 -2.17 1.77
N GLN A 33 9.80 -0.84 1.64
CA GLN A 33 10.95 -0.12 1.08
C GLN A 33 12.18 -0.29 1.96
N ALA A 34 12.05 -0.19 3.29
CA ALA A 34 13.16 -0.42 4.22
C ALA A 34 13.72 -1.85 4.09
N MET A 35 12.87 -2.86 3.88
CA MET A 35 13.31 -4.23 3.62
C MET A 35 14.07 -4.36 2.30
N VAL A 36 13.57 -3.74 1.23
CA VAL A 36 14.24 -3.71 -0.08
C VAL A 36 15.59 -3.04 0.02
N ASP A 37 15.68 -1.88 0.70
CA ASP A 37 16.92 -1.12 0.84
C ASP A 37 17.97 -1.89 1.65
N LEU A 38 17.56 -2.50 2.76
CA LEU A 38 18.43 -3.34 3.60
C LEU A 38 19.04 -4.49 2.79
N VAL A 39 18.22 -5.21 2.05
CA VAL A 39 18.69 -6.36 1.26
C VAL A 39 19.50 -5.89 0.06
N SER A 40 19.09 -4.80 -0.59
CA SER A 40 19.78 -4.24 -1.76
C SER A 40 21.17 -3.70 -1.44
N SER A 41 21.41 -3.31 -0.19
CA SER A 41 22.74 -2.90 0.30
C SER A 41 23.79 -4.02 0.26
N ILE A 42 23.35 -5.29 0.25
CA ILE A 42 24.22 -6.46 0.12
C ILE A 42 24.54 -6.66 -1.36
N SER A 43 25.80 -6.88 -1.72
CA SER A 43 26.16 -7.14 -3.12
C SER A 43 25.40 -8.34 -3.68
N ARG A 44 25.00 -8.25 -4.96
CA ARG A 44 24.26 -9.31 -5.64
C ARG A 44 24.96 -10.67 -5.53
N GLU A 45 26.27 -10.71 -5.69
CA GLU A 45 27.07 -11.94 -5.56
C GLU A 45 26.90 -12.58 -4.16
N ARG A 46 26.91 -11.77 -3.09
CA ARG A 46 26.66 -12.26 -1.73
C ARG A 46 25.22 -12.74 -1.54
N ARG A 47 24.23 -12.04 -2.12
CA ARG A 47 22.82 -12.50 -2.08
C ARG A 47 22.61 -13.82 -2.81
N GLU A 48 23.26 -14.00 -3.96
CA GLU A 48 23.23 -15.26 -4.71
C GLU A 48 23.91 -16.39 -3.93
N GLN A 49 25.06 -16.12 -3.31
CA GLN A 49 25.72 -17.09 -2.43
C GLN A 49 24.83 -17.47 -1.23
N MET A 50 24.22 -16.49 -0.55
CA MET A 50 23.28 -16.73 0.56
C MET A 50 22.08 -17.57 0.11
N SER A 51 21.50 -17.25 -1.06
CA SER A 51 20.39 -18.00 -1.65
C SER A 51 20.78 -19.45 -1.95
N ARG A 52 21.99 -19.68 -2.49
CA ARG A 52 22.53 -21.02 -2.77
C ARG A 52 22.81 -21.82 -1.49
N SER A 53 23.39 -21.19 -0.47
CA SER A 53 23.64 -21.82 0.83
C SER A 53 22.33 -22.23 1.52
N ALA A 54 21.33 -21.36 1.48
CA ALA A 54 19.98 -21.67 1.96
C ALA A 54 19.37 -22.83 1.15
N SER A 55 19.41 -22.77 -0.18
CA SER A 55 18.93 -23.84 -1.08
C SER A 55 19.56 -25.20 -0.78
N SER A 56 20.87 -25.23 -0.52
CA SER A 56 21.62 -26.45 -0.21
C SER A 56 21.13 -27.07 1.10
N SER A 57 20.92 -26.25 2.14
CA SER A 57 20.34 -26.68 3.41
C SER A 57 18.91 -27.21 3.25
N THR A 58 18.07 -26.48 2.52
CA THR A 58 16.66 -26.83 2.30
C THR A 58 16.49 -28.11 1.49
N ARG A 59 17.29 -28.30 0.42
CA ARG A 59 17.33 -29.55 -0.37
C ARG A 59 17.78 -30.74 0.46
N LYS A 60 18.79 -30.56 1.32
CA LYS A 60 19.28 -31.63 2.22
C LYS A 60 18.20 -32.08 3.19
N ASN A 61 17.28 -31.18 3.57
CA ASN A 61 16.19 -31.44 4.49
C ASN A 61 14.83 -31.72 3.82
N LYS A 62 14.76 -31.86 2.47
CA LYS A 62 13.53 -32.13 1.69
C LYS A 62 12.37 -31.14 1.93
N MET A 63 12.64 -29.94 2.45
CA MET A 63 11.63 -28.97 2.88
C MET A 63 11.39 -27.89 1.80
N GLY A 64 10.73 -28.23 0.70
CA GLY A 64 10.07 -27.22 -0.16
C GLY A 64 10.94 -26.31 -1.06
N GLU A 65 10.22 -25.52 -1.86
CA GLU A 65 10.71 -24.66 -2.94
C GLU A 65 11.65 -23.55 -2.42
N THR A 66 12.81 -23.39 -3.07
CA THR A 66 13.75 -22.33 -2.70
C THR A 66 13.42 -21.06 -3.46
N VAL A 67 13.04 -20.00 -2.74
CA VAL A 67 12.82 -18.66 -3.29
C VAL A 67 14.14 -17.88 -3.27
N SER A 68 14.53 -17.29 -4.41
CA SER A 68 15.72 -16.43 -4.46
C SER A 68 15.48 -15.13 -3.68
N ILE A 69 16.54 -14.61 -3.05
CA ILE A 69 16.49 -13.28 -2.42
C ILE A 69 16.12 -12.22 -3.46
N ASP A 70 16.64 -12.32 -4.69
CA ASP A 70 16.33 -11.36 -5.75
C ASP A 70 14.86 -11.47 -6.22
N ASP A 71 14.26 -12.67 -6.23
CA ASP A 71 12.83 -12.85 -6.54
C ASP A 71 11.96 -12.19 -5.46
N THR A 72 12.40 -12.26 -4.21
CA THR A 72 11.73 -11.63 -3.07
C THR A 72 11.79 -10.10 -3.17
N ILE A 73 12.94 -9.54 -3.55
CA ILE A 73 13.09 -8.10 -3.81
C ILE A 73 12.11 -7.65 -4.89
N GLN A 74 12.08 -8.34 -6.03
CA GLN A 74 11.17 -7.99 -7.14
C GLN A 74 9.70 -8.05 -6.72
N LYS A 75 9.34 -9.02 -5.87
CA LYS A 75 7.99 -9.12 -5.32
C LYS A 75 7.64 -7.91 -4.45
N TYR A 76 8.54 -7.49 -3.58
CA TYR A 76 8.32 -6.31 -2.73
C TYR A 76 8.28 -5.02 -3.55
N GLU A 77 9.14 -4.84 -4.53
CA GLU A 77 9.10 -3.69 -5.45
C GLU A 77 7.76 -3.60 -6.21
N ARG A 78 7.23 -4.76 -6.65
CA ARG A 78 5.90 -4.82 -7.27
C ARG A 78 4.81 -4.41 -6.28
N MET A 79 4.82 -4.96 -5.06
CA MET A 79 3.85 -4.61 -4.02
C MET A 79 3.90 -3.12 -3.65
N ILE A 80 5.09 -2.53 -3.57
CA ILE A 80 5.26 -1.08 -3.34
C ILE A 80 4.62 -0.27 -4.47
N THR A 81 4.79 -0.69 -5.72
CA THR A 81 4.18 -0.02 -6.88
C THR A 81 2.66 -0.11 -6.87
N GLU A 82 2.12 -1.28 -6.52
CA GLU A 82 0.68 -1.50 -6.34
C GLU A 82 0.11 -0.63 -5.21
N LEU A 83 0.79 -0.56 -4.06
CA LEU A 83 0.41 0.30 -2.93
C LEU A 83 0.40 1.78 -3.32
N ARG A 84 1.43 2.26 -4.01
CA ARG A 84 1.49 3.66 -4.50
C ARG A 84 0.33 3.97 -5.44
N THR A 85 -0.02 3.04 -6.32
CA THR A 85 -1.17 3.18 -7.23
C THR A 85 -2.49 3.22 -6.44
N ALA A 86 -2.66 2.33 -5.46
CA ALA A 86 -3.84 2.28 -4.60
C ALA A 86 -4.01 3.56 -3.77
N ILE A 87 -2.93 4.11 -3.21
CA ILE A 87 -2.93 5.41 -2.52
C ILE A 87 -3.39 6.51 -3.47
N GLY A 88 -2.85 6.59 -4.69
CA GLY A 88 -3.27 7.57 -5.69
C GLY A 88 -4.75 7.48 -6.04
N ASN A 89 -5.31 6.27 -6.12
CA ASN A 89 -6.74 6.06 -6.35
C ASN A 89 -7.58 6.53 -5.16
N LYS A 90 -7.16 6.22 -3.93
CA LYS A 90 -7.85 6.65 -2.70
C LYS A 90 -7.84 8.17 -2.52
N ARG A 91 -6.73 8.84 -2.84
CA ARG A 91 -6.64 10.30 -2.80
C ARG A 91 -7.60 10.96 -3.79
N ARG A 92 -7.72 10.42 -5.01
CA ARG A 92 -8.71 10.89 -6.00
C ARG A 92 -10.15 10.71 -5.52
N GLU A 93 -10.44 9.61 -4.83
CA GLU A 93 -11.77 9.41 -4.24
C GLU A 93 -12.05 10.39 -3.10
N ALA A 94 -11.06 10.67 -2.24
CA ALA A 94 -11.19 11.69 -1.21
C ALA A 94 -11.46 13.09 -1.82
N ASP A 95 -10.75 13.46 -2.88
CA ASP A 95 -10.97 14.74 -3.57
C ASP A 95 -12.37 14.82 -4.18
N ARG A 96 -12.87 13.71 -4.74
CA ARG A 96 -14.24 13.62 -5.25
C ARG A 96 -15.27 13.83 -4.14
N LEU A 97 -15.11 13.14 -3.00
CA LEU A 97 -16.01 13.27 -1.85
C LEU A 97 -15.99 14.69 -1.27
N LYS A 98 -14.83 15.33 -1.22
CA LYS A 98 -14.68 16.73 -0.80
C LYS A 98 -15.42 17.69 -1.71
N ASN A 99 -15.37 17.47 -3.03
CA ASN A 99 -16.15 18.26 -3.98
C ASN A 99 -17.66 18.02 -3.80
N GLU A 100 -18.08 16.77 -3.65
CA GLU A 100 -19.49 16.43 -3.40
C GLU A 100 -20.03 17.12 -2.13
N LYS A 101 -19.24 17.13 -1.04
CA LYS A 101 -19.58 17.84 0.20
C LYS A 101 -19.78 19.34 -0.03
N ARG A 102 -18.90 19.97 -0.80
CA ARG A 102 -18.98 21.40 -1.13
C ARG A 102 -20.21 21.72 -1.98
N ASP A 103 -20.58 20.83 -2.90
CA ASP A 103 -21.76 21.02 -3.75
C ASP A 103 -23.05 20.84 -2.94
N LEU A 104 -23.07 19.91 -1.97
CA LEU A 104 -24.18 19.77 -1.02
C LEU A 104 -24.34 21.00 -0.12
N GLU A 105 -23.24 21.62 0.32
CA GLU A 105 -23.26 22.85 1.12
C GLU A 105 -23.89 24.01 0.32
N LYS A 106 -23.51 24.20 -0.94
CA LYS A 106 -24.10 25.23 -1.81
C LYS A 106 -25.59 25.02 -2.04
N TYR A 107 -26.00 23.76 -2.24
CA TYR A 107 -27.41 23.41 -2.41
C TYR A 107 -28.23 23.75 -1.16
N GLU A 108 -27.69 23.54 0.04
CA GLU A 108 -28.34 23.92 1.30
C GLU A 108 -28.40 25.45 1.47
N ASP A 109 -27.38 26.19 1.01
CA ASP A 109 -27.31 27.65 1.07
C ASP A 109 -28.18 28.35 -0.01
N GLY A 110 -28.77 27.60 -0.95
CA GLY A 110 -29.62 28.14 -2.01
C GLY A 110 -28.85 28.87 -3.12
N ILE A 111 -27.57 28.55 -3.30
CA ILE A 111 -26.67 29.08 -4.35
C ILE A 111 -26.52 28.05 -5.47
#